data_AF-A0A924TUR5-F1
#
_entry.id   AF-A0A924TUR5-F1
#
_cell.length_a   1.000
_cell.length_b   1.000
_cell.length_c   1.000
_cell.angle_alpha   90.00
_cell.angle_beta   90.00
_cell.angle_gamma   90.00
#
_symmetry.space_group_name_H-M   'P 1'
#
loop_
_entity.id
_entity.type
_entity.pdbx_description
1 polymer ?
#
loop_
_entity_poly.entity_id
_entity_poly.type
_entity_poly.pdbx_seq_one_letter_code
_entity_poly.pdbx_strand_id
1 'polypeptide(L)' 'MQSNCIVWAYALRARRRAKGKQGEVYWRVSRWGPFPHALYGETINGRMRLVSYKPVHPRHKPVPPLTFSGKSTWGDL' A
#
# COMPACT_ATOMS: atom_id res chain seq x y z
N MET A 1 4.64 -8.84 -11.12
CA MET A 1 4.83 -7.38 -11.25
C MET A 1 5.82 -6.92 -10.20
N GLN A 2 6.85 -6.18 -10.60
CA GLN A 2 7.74 -5.49 -9.66
C GLN A 2 7.29 -4.03 -9.54
N SER A 3 7.11 -3.54 -8.32
CA SER A 3 6.75 -2.14 -8.04
C SER A 3 7.14 -1.80 -6.61
N ASN A 4 6.80 -0.61 -6.12
CA ASN A 4 6.89 -0.25 -4.71
C ASN A 4 5.54 0.19 -4.16
N CYS A 5 5.43 0.22 -2.83
CA CYS A 5 4.19 0.55 -2.14
C CYS A 5 3.67 1.95 -2.44
N ILE A 6 4.55 2.92 -2.68
CA ILE A 6 4.20 4.32 -2.96
C ILE A 6 3.51 4.40 -4.33
N VAL A 7 4.22 3.99 -5.38
CA VAL A 7 3.70 4.00 -6.76
C VAL A 7 2.40 3.19 -6.82
N TRP A 8 2.37 2.03 -6.17
CA TRP A 8 1.17 1.21 -6.13
C TRP A 8 -0.02 1.92 -5.45
N ALA A 9 0.19 2.59 -4.32
CA ALA A 9 -0.90 3.24 -3.57
C ALA A 9 -1.48 4.43 -4.36
N TYR A 10 -0.63 5.27 -4.96
CA TYR A 10 -1.08 6.39 -5.79
C TYR A 10 -1.74 5.93 -7.09
N ALA A 11 -1.19 4.90 -7.76
CA ALA A 11 -1.81 4.32 -8.95
C ALA A 11 -3.18 3.70 -8.62
N LEU A 12 -3.30 3.03 -7.47
CA LEU A 12 -4.57 2.51 -6.99
C LEU A 12 -5.56 3.63 -6.72
N ARG A 13 -5.15 4.71 -6.03
CA ARG A 13 -5.99 5.89 -5.79
C ARG A 13 -6.52 6.49 -7.09
N ALA A 14 -5.65 6.72 -8.08
CA ALA A 14 -6.05 7.25 -9.38
C ALA A 14 -7.09 6.33 -10.07
N ARG A 15 -6.84 5.02 -10.08
CA ARG A 15 -7.75 4.02 -10.67
C ARG A 15 -9.10 3.95 -9.93
N ARG A 16 -9.12 4.11 -8.61
CA ARG A 16 -10.35 4.11 -7.80
C ARG A 16 -11.12 5.42 -7.97
N ARG A 17 -10.43 6.55 -8.04
CA ARG A 17 -11.03 7.87 -8.35
C ARG A 17 -11.72 7.87 -9.71
N ALA A 18 -11.09 7.29 -10.74
CA ALA A 18 -11.71 7.12 -12.06
C ALA A 18 -13.01 6.28 -12.04
N LYS A 19 -13.22 5.48 -10.99
CA LYS A 19 -14.44 4.69 -10.76
C LYS A 19 -15.41 5.35 -9.77
N GLY A 20 -15.26 6.64 -9.50
CA GLY A 20 -16.11 7.41 -8.58
C GLY A 20 -15.92 7.05 -7.10
N LYS A 21 -14.83 6.36 -6.74
CA LYS A 21 -14.56 5.96 -5.35
C LYS A 21 -13.73 7.04 -4.65
N GLN A 22 -14.04 7.30 -3.39
CA GLN A 22 -13.33 8.26 -2.55
C GLN A 22 -12.45 7.49 -1.56
N GLY A 23 -11.14 7.73 -1.66
CA GLY A 23 -10.13 7.11 -0.82
C GLY A 23 -8.82 7.88 -0.85
N GLU A 24 -8.01 7.68 0.18
CA GLU A 24 -6.79 8.45 0.45
C GLU A 24 -5.57 7.53 0.58
N VAL A 25 -4.39 8.13 0.43
CA VAL A 25 -3.12 7.43 0.70
C VAL A 25 -2.74 7.68 2.15
N TYR A 26 -2.52 6.60 2.89
CA TYR A 26 -2.06 6.62 4.28
C TYR A 26 -0.60 6.21 4.35
N TRP A 27 0.12 6.77 5.32
CA TRP A 27 1.52 6.48 5.55
C TRP A 27 1.72 5.90 6.94
N ARG A 28 2.61 4.91 7.03
CA ARG A 28 3.08 4.37 8.30
C ARG A 28 4.50 3.84 8.17
N VAL A 29 5.08 3.37 9.28
CA VAL A 29 6.37 2.68 9.28
C VAL A 29 6.18 1.21 8.86
N SER A 30 7.07 0.71 8.00
CA SER A 30 7.08 -0.69 7.59
C SER A 30 7.38 -1.63 8.76
N ARG A 31 6.76 -2.82 8.77
CA ARG A 31 7.07 -3.88 9.75
C ARG A 31 8.44 -4.53 9.52
N TRP A 32 9.07 -4.27 8.38
CA TRP A 32 10.31 -4.93 7.94
C TRP A 32 11.53 -4.00 7.97
N GLY A 33 11.39 -2.80 8.52
CA GLY A 33 12.46 -1.82 8.71
C GLY A 33 11.94 -0.38 8.87
N PRO A 34 12.80 0.58 9.22
CA PRO A 34 12.43 1.95 9.56
C PRO A 34 12.18 2.82 8.32
N PHE A 35 11.37 2.32 7.37
CA PHE A 35 11.09 3.00 6.12
C PHE A 35 9.59 3.22 5.92
N PRO A 36 9.21 4.31 5.20
CA PRO A 36 7.82 4.64 4.97
C PRO A 36 7.12 3.57 4.14
N HIS A 37 5.86 3.31 4.48
CA HIS A 37 4.98 2.38 3.81
C HIS A 37 3.67 3.08 3.46
N ALA A 38 3.36 3.16 2.18
CA ALA A 38 2.13 3.75 1.67
C ALA A 38 1.02 2.68 1.55
N LEU A 39 -0.17 3.05 2.01
CA LEU A 39 -1.40 2.26 1.91
C LEU A 39 -2.46 3.09 1.20
N TYR A 40 -3.43 2.42 0.61
CA TYR A 40 -4.65 3.06 0.13
C TYR A 40 -5.80 2.70 1.08
N GLY A 41 -6.50 3.72 1.57
CA GLY A 41 -7.68 3.56 2.41
C GLY A 41 -8.92 4.08 1.71
N GLU A 42 -10.01 3.34 1.78
CA GLU A 42 -11.32 3.77 1.31
C GLU A 42 -12.44 3.34 2.25
N THR A 43 -13.49 4.16 2.36
CA THR A 43 -14.69 3.81 3.12
C THR A 43 -15.61 2.95 2.26
N ILE A 44 -15.85 1.71 2.69
CA ILE A 44 -16.78 0.78 2.05
C ILE A 44 -17.82 0.39 3.10
N ASN A 45 -19.10 0.64 2.82
CA ASN A 45 -20.22 0.34 3.72
C ASN A 45 -20.03 0.92 5.13
N GLY A 46 -19.57 2.18 5.22
CA GLY A 46 -19.32 2.87 6.49
C GLY A 46 -18.07 2.41 7.26
N ARG A 47 -17.30 1.45 6.73
CA ARG A 47 -16.06 0.97 7.35
C ARG A 47 -14.85 1.34 6.51
N MET A 48 -13.83 1.89 7.18
CA MET A 48 -12.53 2.12 6.55
C MET A 48 -11.88 0.78 6.21
N ARG A 49 -11.49 0.60 4.95
CA ARG A 49 -10.70 -0.54 4.49
C ARG A 49 -9.36 -0.06 3.99
N LEU A 50 -8.30 -0.58 4.60
CA LEU A 50 -6.93 -0.34 4.18
C LEU A 50 -6.43 -1.49 3.31
N VAL A 51 -5.77 -1.13 2.21
CA VAL A 51 -5.09 -2.04 1.30
C VAL A 51 -3.65 -1.60 1.18
N SER A 52 -2.75 -2.57 1.32
CA SER A 52 -1.32 -2.37 1.22
C SER A 52 -0.74 -3.22 0.11
N TYR A 53 0.45 -2.84 -0.38
CA TYR A 53 1.25 -3.64 -1.29
C TYR A 53 2.54 -4.04 -0.61
N LYS A 54 2.66 -5.33 -0.30
CA LYS A 54 3.76 -5.88 0.51
C LYS A 54 4.60 -6.86 -0.29
N PRO A 55 5.89 -7.04 0.03
CA PRO A 55 6.72 -8.06 -0.62
C PRO A 55 6.12 -9.45 -0.42
N VAL A 56 6.20 -10.31 -1.44
CA VAL A 56 5.79 -11.72 -1.32
C VAL A 56 6.74 -12.48 -0.37
N HIS A 57 8.03 -12.16 -0.43
CA HIS A 57 9.07 -12.69 0.46
C HIS A 57 9.76 -11.56 1.21
N PRO A 58 9.13 -11.03 2.28
CA PRO A 58 9.71 -9.93 3.05
C PRO A 58 10.96 -10.39 3.81
N ARG A 59 11.94 -9.49 3.93
CA ARG A 59 13.15 -9.67 4.74
C ARG A 59 13.42 -8.37 5.48
N HIS A 60 13.97 -8.45 6.69
CA HIS A 60 14.42 -7.26 7.41
C HIS A 60 15.59 -6.63 6.68
N LYS A 61 15.48 -5.33 6.37
CA LYS A 61 16.52 -4.57 5.68
C LYS A 61 16.60 -3.16 6.26
N PRO A 62 17.81 -2.58 6.37
CA PRO A 62 17.97 -1.20 6.84
C PRO A 62 17.45 -0.19 5.81
N VAL A 63 17.48 -0.54 4.52
CA VAL A 63 17.09 0.33 3.42
C VAL A 63 15.90 -0.28 2.67
N PRO A 64 14.86 0.52 2.33
CA PRO A 64 13.75 0.02 1.53
C PRO A 64 14.23 -0.39 0.14
N PRO A 65 13.76 -1.53 -0.40
CA PRO A 65 14.00 -1.86 -1.79
C PRO A 65 13.27 -0.84 -2.69
N LEU A 66 13.94 -0.33 -3.73
CA LEU A 66 13.35 0.60 -4.71
C LEU A 66 12.14 -0.01 -5.43
N THR A 67 12.21 -1.30 -5.74
CA THR A 67 11.10 -2.13 -6.23
C THR A 67 11.18 -3.53 -5.63
N PHE A 68 10.05 -4.21 -5.55
CA PHE A 68 9.95 -5.59 -5.10
C PHE A 68 8.79 -6.32 -5.79
N SER A 69 8.87 -7.64 -5.84
CA SER A 69 7.71 -8.48 -6.16
C SER A 69 6.76 -8.47 -4.97
N GLY A 70 5.58 -7.85 -5.15
CA GLY A 70 4.62 -7.68 -4.07
C GLY A 70 3.21 -8.16 -4.39
N LYS A 71 2.39 -8.25 -3.33
CA LYS A 71 0.98 -8.62 -3.36
C LYS A 71 0.12 -7.59 -2.64
N SER A 72 -1.08 -7.34 -3.18
CA SER A 72 -2.10 -6.52 -2.53
C SER A 72 -2.72 -7.28 -1.36
N THR A 73 -2.77 -6.68 -0.17
CA THR A 73 -3.33 -7.31 1.04
C THR A 73 -4.31 -6.36 1.70
N TRP A 74 -5.51 -6.86 2.03
CA TRP A 74 -6.54 -6.13 2.78
C TRP A 74 -6.34 -6.25 4.29
N GLY A 75 -6.87 -5.30 5.04
CA GLY A 75 -6.89 -5.36 6.50
C GLY A 75 -5.52 -5.10 7.13
N ASP A 76 -4.70 -4.32 6.45
CA ASP A 76 -3.39 -3.94 6.97
C ASP A 76 -3.51 -2.81 7.98
N LEU A 77 -4.00 -3.17 9.17
CA LEU A 77 -3.96 -2.38 10.41
C LEU A 77 -2.70 -2.78 11.18
#